data_AF-A0A383E5U3-F1
#
_entry.id   AF-A0A383E5U3-F1
#
_cell.length_a   1.000
_cell.length_b   1.000
_cell.length_c   1.000
_cell.angle_alpha   90.00
_cell.angle_beta   90.00
_cell.angle_gamma   90.00
#
_symmetry.space_group_name_H-M   'P 1'
#
loop_
_entity.id
_entity.type
_entity.pdbx_description
1 polymer ?
#
loop_
_entity_poly.entity_id
_entity_poly.type
_entity_poly.pdbx_seq_one_letter_code
_entity_poly.pdbx_strand_id
1 'polypeptide(L)'
;VADAHNPTSEEETQPDYSYLSAESMGFMESAKAALSEFAPELGAMRDIPQLLISSENIVQVCTSLKEDETFDLELLLCLTCVDYETYFELVYFLHSLSKEQTLVIKCLVQYESPVVSSVTPLWPAANWYEREVHDLFGVEFVGHPNMTPLLLYDEFEGYPGRKEFQFNEYHEF
;
A
#
# COMPACT_ATOMS: atom_id res chain seq x y z
N VAL A 1 38.35 -15.68 10.04
CA VAL A 1 38.29 -14.40 9.31
C VAL A 1 36.97 -14.46 8.57
N ALA A 2 35.94 -13.84 9.14
CA ALA A 2 34.59 -13.87 8.62
C ALA A 2 34.51 -12.85 7.48
N ASP A 3 34.15 -13.32 6.28
CA ASP A 3 33.80 -12.44 5.17
C ASP A 3 32.50 -11.72 5.54
N ALA A 4 32.62 -10.42 5.77
CA ALA A 4 31.50 -9.52 5.88
C ALA A 4 30.78 -9.51 4.52
N HIS A 5 29.61 -10.16 4.46
CA HIS A 5 28.62 -9.91 3.41
C HIS A 5 28.13 -8.47 3.61
N ASN A 6 28.85 -7.53 3.01
CA ASN A 6 28.43 -6.15 2.88
C ASN A 6 27.27 -6.16 1.87
N PRO A 7 26.02 -5.85 2.25
CA PRO A 7 24.96 -5.70 1.26
C PRO A 7 25.34 -4.50 0.39
N THR A 8 25.75 -4.82 -0.83
CA THR A 8 25.96 -3.89 -1.92
C THR A 8 24.74 -2.98 -2.02
N SER A 9 24.98 -1.67 -2.13
CA SER A 9 23.99 -0.63 -2.45
C SER A 9 22.78 -1.19 -3.19
N GLU A 10 21.59 -1.09 -2.59
CA GLU A 10 20.33 -1.38 -3.27
C GLU A 10 20.33 -0.60 -4.58
N GLU A 11 20.51 -1.29 -5.70
CA GLU A 11 20.27 -0.71 -7.02
C GLU A 11 18.79 -0.36 -7.03
N GLU A 12 18.47 0.94 -6.95
CA GLU A 12 17.12 1.46 -7.17
C GLU A 12 16.63 0.88 -8.50
N THR A 13 15.77 -0.14 -8.41
CA THR A 13 15.23 -0.81 -9.58
C THR A 13 14.25 0.17 -10.20
N GLN A 14 14.66 0.82 -11.29
CA GLN A 14 13.77 1.74 -11.98
C GLN A 14 12.52 0.99 -12.44
N PRO A 15 11.32 1.59 -12.30
CA PRO A 15 10.09 0.95 -12.72
C PRO A 15 10.12 0.63 -14.21
N ASP A 16 9.85 -0.63 -14.54
CA ASP A 16 9.78 -1.11 -15.91
C ASP A 16 8.37 -0.91 -16.49
N TYR A 17 8.27 0.06 -17.39
CA TYR A 17 7.02 0.41 -18.07
C TYR A 17 6.79 -0.37 -19.37
N SER A 18 7.72 -1.25 -19.78
CA SER A 18 7.65 -1.95 -21.07
C SER A 18 6.43 -2.87 -21.21
N TYR A 19 5.83 -3.25 -20.08
CA TYR A 19 4.64 -4.10 -20.00
C TYR A 19 3.32 -3.33 -19.90
N LEU A 20 3.35 -1.99 -19.77
CA LEU A 20 2.14 -1.18 -19.75
C LEU A 20 1.53 -1.10 -21.16
N SER A 21 0.26 -1.45 -21.24
CA SER A 21 -0.57 -1.18 -22.41
C SER A 21 -0.74 0.33 -22.62
N ALA A 22 -1.06 0.73 -23.85
CA ALA A 22 -1.32 2.14 -24.16
C ALA A 22 -2.51 2.70 -23.37
N GLU A 23 -3.48 1.85 -23.02
CA GLU A 23 -4.66 2.21 -22.23
C GLU A 23 -4.27 2.48 -20.77
N SER A 24 -3.57 1.53 -20.13
CA SER A 24 -3.06 1.68 -18.76
C SER A 24 -2.12 2.89 -18.63
N MET A 25 -1.26 3.11 -19.62
CA MET A 25 -0.39 4.28 -19.66
C MET A 25 -1.18 5.58 -19.79
N GLY A 26 -2.21 5.62 -20.65
CA GLY A 26 -3.08 6.78 -20.78
C GLY A 26 -3.87 7.08 -19.51
N PHE A 27 -4.33 6.03 -18.81
CA PHE A 27 -5.01 6.13 -17.52
C PHE A 27 -4.06 6.68 -16.45
N MET A 28 -2.83 6.18 -16.39
CA MET A 28 -1.79 6.63 -15.48
C MET A 28 -1.42 8.11 -15.68
N GLU A 29 -1.19 8.54 -16.92
CA GLU A 29 -0.85 9.94 -17.21
C GLU A 29 -2.02 10.87 -16.91
N SER A 30 -3.26 10.43 -17.14
CA SER A 30 -4.47 11.19 -16.76
C SER A 30 -4.56 11.35 -15.24
N ALA A 31 -4.34 10.27 -14.48
CA ALA A 31 -4.34 10.31 -13.02
C ALA A 31 -3.21 11.19 -12.47
N LYS A 32 -2.01 11.08 -13.04
CA LYS A 32 -0.87 11.94 -12.71
C LYS A 32 -1.17 13.43 -12.95
N ALA A 33 -1.82 13.76 -14.06
CA ALA A 33 -2.20 15.13 -14.37
C ALA A 33 -3.23 15.68 -13.37
N ALA A 34 -4.26 14.89 -13.05
CA ALA A 34 -5.28 15.23 -12.07
C ALA A 34 -4.69 15.44 -10.66
N LEU A 35 -3.66 14.66 -10.31
CA LEU A 35 -3.01 14.69 -9.01
C LEU A 35 -1.71 15.51 -8.98
N SER A 36 -1.48 16.38 -9.97
CA SER A 36 -0.21 17.08 -10.14
C SER A 36 0.22 17.93 -8.94
N GLU A 37 -0.73 18.43 -8.13
CA GLU A 37 -0.45 19.15 -6.89
C GLU A 37 0.25 18.29 -5.81
N PHE A 38 0.05 16.98 -5.85
CA PHE A 38 0.64 16.02 -4.90
C PHE A 38 1.99 15.47 -5.37
N ALA A 39 2.46 15.88 -6.55
CA ALA A 39 3.70 15.44 -7.18
C ALA A 39 3.88 13.90 -7.17
N PRO A 40 2.93 13.12 -7.73
CA PRO A 40 3.00 11.66 -7.74
C PRO A 40 4.23 11.15 -8.48
N GLU A 41 4.93 10.18 -7.88
CA GLU A 41 5.96 9.42 -8.59
C GLU A 41 5.31 8.23 -9.30
N LEU A 42 5.71 8.01 -10.55
CA LEU A 42 5.15 6.95 -11.38
C LEU A 42 5.84 5.61 -11.08
N GLY A 43 5.05 4.54 -11.14
CA GLY A 43 5.53 3.17 -11.10
C GLY A 43 4.63 2.26 -11.92
N ALA A 44 5.05 1.00 -12.09
CA ALA A 44 4.26 0.00 -12.79
C ALA A 44 4.54 -1.40 -12.23
N MET A 45 3.51 -2.23 -12.21
CA MET A 45 3.62 -3.67 -12.00
C MET A 45 2.97 -4.37 -13.19
N ARG A 46 3.80 -4.80 -14.15
CA ARG A 46 3.33 -5.35 -15.43
C ARG A 46 2.43 -4.32 -16.14
N ASP A 47 1.16 -4.63 -16.33
CA ASP A 47 0.18 -3.75 -16.97
C ASP A 47 -0.63 -2.91 -15.96
N ILE A 48 -0.24 -2.93 -14.68
CA ILE A 48 -0.94 -2.18 -13.62
C ILE A 48 -0.14 -0.91 -13.30
N PRO A 49 -0.69 0.28 -13.59
CA PRO A 49 -0.05 1.54 -13.25
C PRO A 49 -0.05 1.79 -11.74
N GLN A 50 0.98 2.47 -11.24
CA GLN A 50 1.14 2.80 -9.83
C GLN A 50 1.51 4.26 -9.64
N LEU A 51 0.99 4.89 -8.58
CA LEU A 51 1.37 6.22 -8.15
C LEU A 51 1.82 6.17 -6.68
N LEU A 52 3.03 6.63 -6.42
CA LEU A 52 3.52 6.85 -5.06
C LEU A 52 3.14 8.27 -4.60
N ILE A 53 2.48 8.34 -3.45
CA ILE A 53 1.94 9.55 -2.84
C ILE A 53 2.43 9.65 -1.40
N SER A 54 2.63 10.87 -0.89
CA SER A 54 2.84 11.08 0.54
C SER A 54 1.68 10.52 1.37
N SER A 55 1.98 9.79 2.44
CA SER A 55 0.97 9.20 3.34
C SER A 55 0.05 10.24 3.98
N GLU A 56 0.51 11.49 4.14
CA GLU A 56 -0.30 12.61 4.63
C GLU A 56 -1.48 12.96 3.71
N ASN A 57 -1.34 12.69 2.40
CA ASN A 57 -2.32 13.06 1.38
C ASN A 57 -3.20 11.88 0.94
N ILE A 58 -3.05 10.69 1.54
CA ILE A 58 -3.67 9.46 1.04
C ILE A 58 -5.19 9.56 0.95
N VAL A 59 -5.85 10.11 1.97
CA VAL A 59 -7.32 10.25 1.99
C VAL A 59 -7.78 11.25 0.93
N GLN A 60 -7.08 12.38 0.78
CA GLN A 60 -7.44 13.39 -0.21
C GLN A 60 -7.30 12.84 -1.63
N VAL A 61 -6.18 12.19 -1.93
CA VAL A 61 -5.95 11.57 -3.25
C VAL A 61 -6.96 10.47 -3.55
N CYS A 62 -7.19 9.56 -2.59
CA CYS A 62 -8.18 8.50 -2.73
C CYS A 62 -9.60 9.04 -2.91
N THR A 63 -9.96 10.13 -2.23
CA THR A 63 -11.26 10.80 -2.39
C THR A 63 -11.39 11.36 -3.81
N SER A 64 -10.40 12.12 -4.28
CA SER A 64 -10.42 12.71 -5.63
C SER A 64 -10.53 11.65 -6.72
N LEU A 65 -9.76 10.56 -6.62
CA LEU A 65 -9.81 9.47 -7.62
C LEU A 65 -11.11 8.65 -7.57
N LYS A 66 -11.74 8.55 -6.40
CA LYS A 66 -13.02 7.86 -6.26
C LYS A 66 -14.18 8.68 -6.82
N GLU A 67 -14.18 9.99 -6.58
CA GLU A 67 -15.30 10.89 -6.92
C GLU A 67 -15.24 11.41 -8.37
N ASP A 68 -14.08 11.40 -9.02
CA ASP A 68 -13.92 11.84 -10.41
C ASP A 68 -14.42 10.77 -11.39
N GLU A 69 -15.44 11.10 -12.18
CA GLU A 69 -16.07 10.23 -13.20
C GLU A 69 -15.10 9.71 -14.29
N THR A 70 -13.93 10.34 -14.42
CA THR A 70 -12.86 9.89 -15.32
C THR A 70 -12.22 8.61 -14.78
N PHE A 71 -12.04 8.52 -13.46
CA PHE A 71 -11.36 7.41 -12.79
C PHE A 71 -12.34 6.45 -12.15
N ASP A 72 -13.34 6.95 -11.41
CA ASP A 72 -14.46 6.18 -10.86
C ASP A 72 -13.98 4.90 -10.14
N LEU A 73 -12.99 5.05 -9.25
CA LEU A 73 -12.35 3.94 -8.54
C LEU A 73 -13.24 3.45 -7.39
N GLU A 74 -14.38 2.87 -7.75
CA GLU A 74 -15.41 2.47 -6.78
C GLU A 74 -15.00 1.29 -5.90
N LEU A 75 -14.08 0.45 -6.36
CA LEU A 75 -13.72 -0.82 -5.71
C LEU A 75 -12.31 -0.80 -5.14
N LEU A 76 -12.18 -0.99 -3.83
CA LEU A 76 -10.91 -1.36 -3.18
C LEU A 76 -10.75 -2.88 -3.25
N LEU A 77 -9.89 -3.36 -4.15
CA LEU A 77 -9.63 -4.78 -4.35
C LEU A 77 -8.78 -5.40 -3.23
N CYS A 78 -7.82 -4.63 -2.73
CA CYS A 78 -6.87 -5.05 -1.71
C CYS A 78 -6.20 -3.82 -1.11
N LEU A 79 -5.93 -3.86 0.19
CA LEU A 79 -4.96 -3.00 0.84
C LEU A 79 -3.98 -3.92 1.59
N THR A 80 -2.69 -3.74 1.34
CA THR A 80 -1.62 -4.55 1.95
C THR A 80 -0.46 -3.67 2.37
N CYS A 81 0.48 -4.26 3.12
CA CYS A 81 1.65 -3.60 3.67
C CYS A 81 2.90 -4.43 3.35
N VAL A 82 3.95 -3.75 2.92
CA VAL A 82 5.27 -4.35 2.66
C VAL A 82 6.27 -3.74 3.64
N ASP A 83 7.02 -4.61 4.33
CA ASP A 83 8.08 -4.21 5.26
C ASP A 83 9.43 -4.10 4.55
N TYR A 84 9.94 -2.86 4.43
CA TYR A 84 11.26 -2.53 3.90
C TYR A 84 12.29 -2.28 5.02
N GLU A 85 12.02 -2.72 6.25
CA GLU A 85 12.84 -2.66 7.48
C GLU A 85 13.09 -1.24 8.01
N THR A 86 13.09 -0.24 7.14
CA THR A 86 13.27 1.19 7.46
C THR A 86 11.98 1.99 7.29
N TYR A 87 11.02 1.45 6.54
CA TYR A 87 9.68 2.01 6.35
C TYR A 87 8.71 0.89 5.96
N PHE A 88 7.42 1.18 6.09
CA PHE A 88 6.36 0.37 5.50
C PHE A 88 5.88 1.01 4.20
N GLU A 89 5.65 0.20 3.17
CA GLU A 89 4.92 0.63 1.97
C GLU A 89 3.49 0.09 2.07
N LEU A 90 2.51 0.98 2.15
CA LEU A 90 1.10 0.60 2.02
C LEU A 90 0.71 0.65 0.54
N VAL A 91 0.00 -0.38 0.09
CA VAL A 91 -0.37 -0.57 -1.31
C VAL A 91 -1.88 -0.74 -1.43
N TYR A 92 -2.54 0.21 -2.07
CA TYR A 92 -3.98 0.27 -2.29
C TYR A 92 -4.29 -0.11 -3.73
N PHE A 93 -4.93 -1.24 -3.96
CA PHE A 93 -5.38 -1.67 -5.28
C PHE A 93 -6.80 -1.16 -5.53
N LEU A 94 -6.93 -0.14 -6.35
CA LEU A 94 -8.20 0.52 -6.65
C LEU A 94 -8.64 0.18 -8.07
N HIS A 95 -9.92 -0.12 -8.25
CA HIS A 95 -10.45 -0.57 -9.52
C HIS A 95 -11.73 0.17 -9.89
N SER A 96 -11.82 0.52 -11.17
CA SER A 96 -13.03 1.02 -11.80
C SER A 96 -13.75 -0.07 -12.56
N LEU A 97 -14.99 -0.34 -12.18
CA LEU A 97 -15.85 -1.28 -12.89
C LEU A 97 -16.29 -0.72 -14.24
N SER A 98 -16.47 0.61 -14.35
CA SER A 98 -16.98 1.25 -15.56
C SER A 98 -15.91 1.40 -16.63
N LYS A 99 -14.65 1.61 -16.23
CA LYS A 99 -13.50 1.70 -17.14
C LYS A 99 -12.75 0.38 -17.34
N GLU A 100 -13.01 -0.62 -16.49
CA GLU A 100 -12.23 -1.88 -16.43
C GLU A 100 -10.73 -1.66 -16.19
N GLN A 101 -10.39 -0.57 -15.49
CA GLN A 101 -9.01 -0.16 -15.21
C GLN A 101 -8.67 -0.28 -13.73
N THR A 102 -7.43 -0.68 -13.44
CA THR A 102 -6.88 -0.76 -12.07
C THR A 102 -5.77 0.27 -11.91
N LEU A 103 -5.78 0.99 -10.81
CA LEU A 103 -4.70 1.90 -10.41
C LEU A 103 -4.25 1.54 -9.00
N VAL A 104 -2.94 1.45 -8.81
CA VAL A 104 -2.37 1.23 -7.49
C VAL A 104 -1.90 2.56 -6.90
N ILE A 105 -2.37 2.88 -5.70
CA ILE A 105 -1.81 3.98 -4.92
C ILE A 105 -0.88 3.39 -3.88
N LYS A 106 0.32 3.96 -3.75
CA LYS A 106 1.30 3.59 -2.73
C LYS A 106 1.57 4.76 -1.82
N CYS A 107 1.87 4.50 -0.56
CA CYS A 107 2.46 5.50 0.31
C CYS A 107 3.47 4.89 1.28
N LEU A 108 4.52 5.65 1.58
CA LEU A 108 5.52 5.26 2.57
C LEU A 108 5.09 5.76 3.95
N VAL A 109 5.26 4.89 4.94
CA VAL A 109 4.91 5.11 6.34
C VAL A 109 6.13 4.82 7.20
N GLN A 110 6.41 5.70 8.17
CA GLN A 110 7.58 5.57 9.06
C GLN A 110 7.51 4.27 9.88
N TYR A 111 8.64 3.58 10.04
CA TYR A 111 8.67 2.29 10.72
C TYR A 111 8.48 2.40 12.24
N GLU A 112 9.09 3.41 12.87
CA GLU A 112 9.06 3.61 14.33
C GLU A 112 7.73 4.16 14.85
N SER A 113 7.01 4.91 14.01
CA SER A 113 5.71 5.48 14.32
C SER A 113 4.78 5.34 13.12
N PRO A 114 4.31 4.11 12.85
CA PRO A 114 3.56 3.83 11.64
C PRO A 114 2.12 4.29 11.78
N VAL A 115 1.85 5.53 11.38
CA VAL A 115 0.52 6.15 11.47
C VAL A 115 0.09 6.64 10.09
N VAL A 116 -1.15 6.36 9.70
CA VAL A 116 -1.75 6.83 8.44
C VAL A 116 -3.24 7.11 8.64
N SER A 117 -3.85 7.92 7.79
CA SER A 117 -5.30 8.15 7.86
C SER A 117 -6.08 7.01 7.21
N SER A 118 -7.16 6.58 7.85
CA SER A 118 -8.06 5.53 7.38
C SER A 118 -8.82 5.95 6.12
N VAL A 119 -8.95 5.02 5.16
CA VAL A 119 -9.81 5.15 3.98
C VAL A 119 -11.14 4.41 4.13
N THR A 120 -11.47 3.91 5.33
CA THR A 120 -12.78 3.33 5.64
C THR A 120 -13.99 4.21 5.32
N PRO A 121 -13.94 5.56 5.43
CA PRO A 121 -15.07 6.39 5.00
C PRO A 121 -15.33 6.35 3.49
N LEU A 122 -14.32 5.98 2.68
CA LEU A 122 -14.39 5.92 1.23
C LEU A 122 -14.81 4.52 0.74
N TRP A 123 -14.22 3.47 1.32
CA TRP A 123 -14.53 2.09 0.99
C TRP A 123 -14.77 1.27 2.26
N PRO A 124 -16.00 0.74 2.47
CA PRO A 124 -16.28 -0.13 3.62
C PRO A 124 -15.39 -1.37 3.70
N ALA A 125 -14.92 -1.87 2.54
CA ALA A 125 -13.99 -3.00 2.47
C ALA A 125 -12.65 -2.73 3.18
N ALA A 126 -12.22 -1.46 3.24
CA ALA A 126 -11.00 -1.06 3.95
C ALA A 126 -11.06 -1.42 5.43
N ASN A 127 -12.26 -1.61 6.00
CA ASN A 127 -12.40 -1.97 7.40
C ASN A 127 -11.60 -3.23 7.72
N TRP A 128 -11.67 -4.27 6.88
CA TRP A 128 -10.95 -5.51 7.18
C TRP A 128 -9.47 -5.40 6.86
N TYR A 129 -9.12 -4.80 5.71
CA TYR A 129 -7.72 -4.66 5.30
C TYR A 129 -6.90 -3.80 6.25
N GLU A 130 -7.45 -2.68 6.73
CA GLU A 130 -6.76 -1.82 7.69
C GLU A 130 -6.56 -2.55 9.03
N ARG A 131 -7.52 -3.38 9.48
CA ARG A 131 -7.30 -4.20 10.69
C ARG A 131 -6.25 -5.27 10.47
N GLU A 132 -6.24 -5.92 9.31
CA GLU A 132 -5.23 -6.92 8.97
C GLU A 132 -3.83 -6.29 8.99
N VAL A 133 -3.66 -5.13 8.36
CA VAL A 133 -2.38 -4.41 8.37
C VAL A 133 -2.00 -3.96 9.79
N HIS A 134 -2.95 -3.46 10.58
CA HIS A 134 -2.72 -3.14 11.99
C HIS A 134 -2.29 -4.38 12.80
N ASP A 135 -2.99 -5.50 12.65
CA ASP A 135 -2.76 -6.71 13.43
C ASP A 135 -1.42 -7.38 13.05
N LEU A 136 -1.05 -7.35 11.78
CA LEU A 136 0.18 -8.00 11.29
C LEU A 136 1.41 -7.10 11.35
N PHE A 137 1.28 -5.79 11.17
CA PHE A 137 2.41 -4.85 11.03
C PHE A 137 2.41 -3.73 12.08
N GLY A 138 1.33 -3.55 12.85
CA GLY A 138 1.23 -2.52 13.89
C GLY A 138 1.03 -1.11 13.35
N VAL A 139 0.56 -0.95 12.11
CA VAL A 139 0.23 0.36 11.53
C VAL A 139 -1.08 0.87 12.13
N GLU A 140 -1.08 2.09 12.69
CA GLU A 140 -2.27 2.75 13.21
C GLU A 140 -3.01 3.53 12.11
N PHE A 141 -4.30 3.24 11.95
CA PHE A 141 -5.18 3.91 10.99
C PHE A 141 -6.09 4.93 11.70
N VAL A 142 -5.72 6.20 11.62
CA VAL A 142 -6.45 7.30 12.26
C VAL A 142 -7.83 7.47 11.61
N GLY A 143 -8.88 7.49 12.43
CA GLY A 143 -10.26 7.61 11.97
C GLY A 143 -10.93 6.28 11.62
N HIS A 144 -10.25 5.15 11.76
CA HIS A 144 -10.86 3.84 11.57
C HIS A 144 -11.91 3.56 12.68
N PRO A 145 -13.12 3.06 12.36
CA PRO A 145 -14.22 2.95 13.31
C PRO A 145 -14.06 1.86 14.38
N ASN A 146 -13.27 0.82 14.12
CA ASN A 146 -13.03 -0.28 15.05
C ASN A 146 -11.65 -0.94 14.87
N MET A 147 -10.63 -0.57 15.64
CA MET A 147 -9.28 -1.18 15.59
C MET A 147 -9.07 -2.29 16.61
N THR A 148 -9.97 -3.26 16.64
CA THR A 148 -9.74 -4.52 17.36
C THR A 148 -8.93 -5.51 16.50
N PRO A 149 -8.16 -6.43 17.10
CA PRO A 149 -7.51 -7.53 16.37
C PRO A 149 -8.46 -8.27 15.42
N LEU A 150 -7.92 -8.84 14.33
CA LEU A 150 -8.71 -9.51 13.29
C LEU A 150 -8.28 -10.96 13.05
N LEU A 151 -6.98 -11.20 12.98
CA LEU A 151 -6.36 -12.48 12.62
C LEU A 151 -5.70 -13.16 13.82
N LEU A 152 -5.00 -12.39 14.65
CA LEU A 152 -4.23 -12.90 15.77
C LEU A 152 -5.14 -13.17 16.98
N TYR A 153 -4.70 -14.11 17.83
CA TYR A 153 -5.40 -14.39 19.09
C TYR A 153 -5.11 -13.30 20.13
N ASP A 154 -6.01 -13.13 21.11
CA ASP A 154 -6.02 -11.99 22.04
C ASP A 154 -4.70 -11.76 22.83
N GLU A 155 -3.91 -12.81 23.03
CA GLU A 155 -2.65 -12.77 23.79
C GLU A 155 -1.41 -12.83 22.89
N PHE A 156 -1.56 -12.67 21.56
CA PHE A 156 -0.43 -12.68 20.65
C PHE A 156 0.46 -11.46 20.91
N GLU A 157 1.74 -11.69 21.20
CA GLU A 157 2.72 -10.63 21.41
C GLU A 157 3.49 -10.33 20.11
N GLY A 158 3.42 -9.06 19.66
CA GLY A 158 4.19 -8.56 18.51
C GLY A 158 3.43 -8.60 17.18
N TYR A 159 4.16 -8.37 16.09
CA TYR A 159 3.62 -8.13 14.75
C TYR A 159 4.28 -9.08 13.73
N PRO A 160 3.65 -10.24 13.41
CA PRO A 160 4.29 -11.29 12.62
C PRO A 160 4.49 -10.96 11.14
N GLY A 161 3.86 -9.90 10.63
CA GLY A 161 4.10 -9.38 9.29
C GLY A 161 5.43 -8.62 9.17
N ARG A 162 6.01 -8.18 10.29
CA ARG A 162 7.32 -7.50 10.29
C ARG A 162 8.44 -8.51 10.09
N LYS A 163 9.44 -8.14 9.28
CA LYS A 163 10.63 -8.96 9.02
C LYS A 163 11.48 -9.19 10.26
N GLU A 164 11.44 -8.28 11.23
CA GLU A 164 12.14 -8.44 12.51
C GLU A 164 11.52 -9.53 13.41
N PHE A 165 10.27 -9.92 13.13
CA PHE A 165 9.56 -10.90 13.93
C PHE A 165 10.22 -12.27 13.79
N GLN A 166 10.67 -12.81 14.92
CA GLN A 166 11.32 -14.11 14.95
C GLN A 166 10.27 -15.22 14.88
N PHE A 167 10.25 -15.95 13.77
CA PHE A 167 9.51 -17.20 13.69
C PHE A 167 10.23 -18.27 14.49
N ASN A 168 9.53 -18.88 15.44
CA ASN A 168 10.02 -20.11 16.06
C ASN A 168 10.04 -21.20 14.98
N GLU A 169 11.21 -21.81 14.73
CA GLU A 169 11.26 -23.00 13.90
C GLU A 169 10.42 -24.09 14.56
N TYR A 170 9.40 -24.55 13.85
CA TYR A 170 8.60 -25.68 14.30
C TYR A 170 9.40 -26.96 14.07
N HIS A 171 9.82 -27.61 15.16
CA HIS A 171 10.43 -28.94 15.10
C HIS A 171 9.35 -30.01 15.36
N GLU A 172 8.91 -30.70 14.30
CA GLU A 172 8.13 -31.93 14.43
C GLU A 172 9.08 -33.10 14.82
N PHE A 173 8.65 -33.92 15.78
CA PHE A 173 9.34 -35.15 16.20
C PHE A 173 8.81 -36.38 15.45
#